data_AF-A0A1J9RUZ0-F1
#
_entry.id   AF-A0A1J9RUZ0-F1
#
_cell.length_a   1.000
_cell.length_b   1.000
_cell.length_c   1.000
_cell.angle_alpha   90.00
_cell.angle_beta   90.00
_cell.angle_gamma   90.00
#
_symmetry.space_group_name_H-M   'P 1'
#
loop_
_entity.id
_entity.type
_entity.pdbx_description
1 polymer ?
#
loop_
_entity_poly.entity_id
_entity_poly.type
_entity_poly.pdbx_seq_one_letter_code
_entity_poly.pdbx_strand_id
1 'polypeptide(L)'
;MSFLKSFVFGGLFLFQLTEAIPFHCPNGTNTTHLQARKLFQLADGHVSDGIEKRAMFNVDQITDEGKQKALTQGLKDAVEIAKVTLDKMDKDRHADKIKAWFGEGDGYYELVQQVFRNFVGDNDDHEGADVLGNVIVHQDDYNNDLGSPFCSIVKPDGKRGTAYYKKKDGKPGMHFCDRYYERQDAEAYLADKCSGIPTKLDTDHIGRAFQGANVLHEFMHYPKVGLEATGKQITDIAYGAWNCYNAKNDDAVKARMEEKNLQLIHNADTYVYYAMHIYLEHVCDRTFDYPDSTDK
;
A
#
# COMPACT_ATOMS: atom_id res chain seq x y z
N MET A 1 27.64 -49.80 -51.59
CA MET A 1 26.37 -50.57 -51.66
C MET A 1 25.35 -49.90 -50.74
N SER A 2 24.08 -49.86 -51.14
CA SER A 2 22.91 -49.23 -50.46
C SER A 2 23.07 -47.77 -50.00
N PHE A 3 22.51 -46.72 -50.63
CA PHE A 3 21.12 -46.39 -51.03
C PHE A 3 20.11 -46.07 -49.91
N LEU A 4 19.56 -44.85 -50.00
CA LEU A 4 18.18 -44.39 -49.70
C LEU A 4 17.77 -44.32 -48.21
N LYS A 5 16.98 -43.33 -47.74
CA LYS A 5 16.25 -42.17 -48.33
C LYS A 5 16.28 -41.03 -47.25
N SER A 6 16.42 -39.73 -47.57
CA SER A 6 15.37 -38.80 -48.07
C SER A 6 14.11 -38.78 -47.17
N PHE A 7 13.38 -37.70 -46.89
CA PHE A 7 13.22 -36.33 -47.45
C PHE A 7 12.26 -35.57 -46.48
N VAL A 8 11.97 -34.25 -46.50
CA VAL A 8 12.32 -33.05 -47.29
C VAL A 8 11.92 -31.79 -46.47
N PHE A 9 12.58 -30.63 -46.65
CA PHE A 9 12.17 -29.19 -46.51
C PHE A 9 11.13 -28.77 -45.43
N GLY A 10 11.11 -27.55 -44.90
CA GLY A 10 11.82 -26.28 -45.15
C GLY A 10 11.18 -25.20 -44.24
N GLY A 11 11.56 -23.92 -44.24
CA GLY A 11 12.56 -23.22 -45.04
C GLY A 11 12.15 -21.75 -45.19
N LEU A 12 13.08 -20.82 -44.94
CA LEU A 12 13.03 -19.38 -45.26
C LEU A 12 11.96 -18.52 -44.53
N PHE A 13 12.09 -17.18 -44.42
CA PHE A 13 13.23 -16.25 -44.22
C PHE A 13 12.64 -14.81 -44.19
N LEU A 14 13.24 -13.86 -43.44
CA LEU A 14 12.98 -12.40 -43.51
C LEU A 14 11.53 -11.97 -43.12
N PHE A 15 11.18 -10.69 -42.90
CA PHE A 15 11.84 -9.40 -43.18
C PHE A 15 11.75 -8.41 -42.00
N GLN A 16 12.54 -7.34 -42.07
CA GLN A 16 12.52 -6.18 -41.16
C GLN A 16 11.47 -5.12 -41.56
N LEU A 17 11.06 -4.31 -40.57
CA LEU A 17 10.58 -2.91 -40.65
C LEU A 17 9.31 -2.58 -41.45
N THR A 18 8.38 -1.84 -40.82
CA THR A 18 7.89 -0.53 -41.31
C THR A 18 7.15 0.26 -40.22
N GLU A 19 7.61 1.51 -40.04
CA GLU A 19 6.82 2.74 -39.84
C GLU A 19 5.76 2.86 -38.72
N ALA A 20 6.07 3.75 -37.77
CA ALA A 20 5.07 4.50 -37.03
C ALA A 20 4.52 5.66 -37.90
N ILE A 21 3.20 5.85 -37.89
CA ILE A 21 2.52 7.02 -38.49
C ILE A 21 1.61 7.63 -37.40
N PRO A 22 1.58 8.97 -37.23
CA PRO A 22 1.07 9.60 -36.02
C PRO A 22 -0.45 9.77 -36.05
N PHE A 23 -1.10 9.66 -34.88
CA PHE A 23 -2.50 10.05 -34.74
C PHE A 23 -2.63 11.49 -34.26
N HIS A 24 -3.03 12.36 -35.18
CA HIS A 24 -3.48 13.72 -34.89
C HIS A 24 -4.93 13.82 -35.36
N CYS A 25 -5.86 14.15 -34.47
CA CYS A 25 -7.22 14.54 -34.87
C CYS A 25 -7.77 15.61 -33.93
N PRO A 26 -8.30 16.73 -34.46
CA PRO A 26 -8.79 17.85 -33.67
C PRO A 26 -10.27 17.71 -33.29
N ASN A 27 -10.68 18.38 -32.21
CA ASN A 27 -12.06 18.65 -31.80
C ASN A 27 -13.04 17.45 -31.70
N GLY A 28 -13.27 16.96 -30.48
CA GLY A 28 -14.57 16.34 -30.14
C GLY A 28 -14.55 15.19 -29.13
N THR A 29 -15.01 15.48 -27.91
CA THR A 29 -15.54 14.52 -26.90
C THR A 29 -14.66 13.34 -26.46
N ASN A 30 -14.18 13.40 -25.21
CA ASN A 30 -13.58 12.27 -24.49
C ASN A 30 -14.52 11.05 -24.46
N THR A 31 -14.07 9.93 -25.04
CA THR A 31 -14.82 8.65 -25.08
C THR A 31 -14.15 7.52 -24.29
N THR A 32 -13.10 7.81 -23.51
CA THR A 32 -12.42 6.83 -22.64
C THR A 32 -13.28 6.35 -21.47
N HIS A 33 -14.21 7.17 -20.95
CA HIS A 33 -15.04 6.80 -19.78
C HIS A 33 -16.25 5.89 -20.08
N LEU A 34 -16.50 5.49 -21.33
CA LEU A 34 -17.65 4.64 -21.71
C LEU A 34 -17.29 3.20 -22.10
N GLN A 35 -16.01 2.86 -22.20
CA GLN A 35 -15.58 1.50 -22.59
C GLN A 35 -15.63 0.48 -21.43
N ALA A 36 -15.40 0.91 -20.19
CA ALA A 36 -15.49 0.05 -19.01
C ALA A 36 -16.91 -0.51 -18.74
N ARG A 37 -17.97 0.08 -19.33
CA ARG A 37 -19.35 -0.45 -19.25
C ARG A 37 -19.77 -1.29 -20.46
N LYS A 38 -19.00 -1.32 -21.55
CA LYS A 38 -19.31 -2.12 -22.76
C LYS A 38 -18.56 -3.45 -22.86
N LEU A 39 -17.60 -3.71 -21.96
CA LEU A 39 -16.96 -5.02 -21.84
C LEU A 39 -17.84 -6.07 -21.11
N PHE A 40 -18.90 -5.64 -20.42
CA PHE A 40 -19.78 -6.50 -19.61
C PHE A 40 -21.15 -6.82 -20.24
N GLN A 41 -21.31 -6.58 -21.54
CA GLN A 41 -22.47 -7.05 -22.30
C GLN A 41 -22.00 -7.76 -23.56
N LEU A 42 -21.94 -9.09 -23.48
CA LEU A 42 -22.03 -9.93 -24.69
C LEU A 42 -23.35 -9.59 -25.42
N ALA A 43 -23.35 -9.71 -26.74
CA ALA A 43 -24.44 -9.25 -27.62
C ALA A 43 -25.76 -10.06 -27.46
N ASP A 44 -25.74 -11.03 -26.56
CA ASP A 44 -26.67 -12.15 -26.42
C ASP A 44 -27.60 -12.01 -25.21
N GLY A 45 -27.39 -10.99 -24.35
CA GLY A 45 -28.24 -10.71 -23.18
C GLY A 45 -28.08 -11.65 -21.99
N HIS A 46 -27.19 -12.64 -22.07
CA HIS A 46 -26.82 -13.47 -20.92
C HIS A 46 -25.84 -12.73 -20.00
N VAL A 47 -26.21 -12.60 -18.72
CA VAL A 47 -25.27 -12.25 -17.65
C VAL A 47 -24.42 -13.49 -17.40
N SER A 48 -23.10 -13.39 -17.57
CA SER A 48 -22.18 -14.45 -17.15
C SER A 48 -22.07 -14.46 -15.62
N ASP A 49 -22.18 -15.64 -15.01
CA ASP A 49 -21.98 -15.86 -13.55
C ASP A 49 -20.50 -15.70 -13.10
N GLY A 50 -19.70 -14.94 -13.85
CA GLY A 50 -18.34 -14.53 -13.51
C GLY A 50 -18.32 -13.09 -13.01
N ILE A 51 -18.29 -12.92 -11.68
CA ILE A 51 -17.94 -11.64 -11.08
C ILE A 51 -16.44 -11.44 -11.32
N GLU A 52 -16.06 -10.57 -12.27
CA GLU A 52 -14.65 -10.26 -12.51
C GLU A 52 -13.97 -9.67 -11.26
N LYS A 53 -12.74 -10.13 -11.03
CA LYS A 53 -11.89 -9.80 -9.89
C LYS A 53 -11.70 -8.29 -9.78
N ARG A 54 -12.20 -7.68 -8.70
CA ARG A 54 -11.79 -6.34 -8.26
C ARG A 54 -10.69 -6.51 -7.21
N ALA A 55 -9.43 -6.63 -7.61
CA ALA A 55 -8.33 -6.81 -6.66
C ALA A 55 -7.86 -5.46 -6.07
N MET A 56 -7.85 -4.38 -6.87
CA MET A 56 -7.60 -3.03 -6.36
C MET A 56 -8.81 -2.42 -5.63
N PHE A 57 -8.57 -1.62 -4.58
CA PHE A 57 -9.63 -0.89 -3.88
C PHE A 57 -10.35 0.11 -4.80
N ASN A 58 -11.63 0.33 -4.53
CA ASN A 58 -12.50 1.07 -5.43
C ASN A 58 -12.19 2.58 -5.39
N VAL A 59 -11.67 3.10 -6.50
CA VAL A 59 -11.44 4.53 -6.76
C VAL A 59 -12.44 5.12 -7.78
N ASP A 60 -13.54 4.43 -8.06
CA ASP A 60 -14.56 4.81 -9.07
C ASP A 60 -15.20 6.19 -8.79
N GLN A 61 -15.10 6.68 -7.56
CA GLN A 61 -15.64 7.98 -7.13
C GLN A 61 -14.65 9.15 -7.32
N ILE A 62 -13.39 8.89 -7.67
CA ILE A 62 -12.38 9.93 -7.84
C ILE A 62 -12.41 10.46 -9.28
N THR A 63 -12.96 11.66 -9.45
CA THR A 63 -13.16 12.27 -10.78
C THR A 63 -11.90 12.88 -11.40
N ASP A 64 -10.81 12.97 -10.64
CA ASP A 64 -9.52 13.49 -11.10
C ASP A 64 -8.61 12.31 -11.50
N GLU A 65 -8.29 12.19 -12.78
CA GLU A 65 -7.49 11.09 -13.31
C GLU A 65 -6.08 11.02 -12.71
N GLY A 66 -5.51 12.16 -12.30
CA GLY A 66 -4.18 12.21 -11.67
C GLY A 66 -4.23 11.65 -10.25
N LYS A 67 -5.23 12.07 -9.46
CA LYS A 67 -5.51 11.52 -8.13
C LYS A 67 -5.85 10.04 -8.18
N GLN A 68 -6.64 9.60 -9.17
CA GLN A 68 -6.96 8.20 -9.38
C GLN A 68 -5.69 7.37 -9.62
N LYS A 69 -4.80 7.82 -10.53
CA LYS A 69 -3.51 7.17 -10.80
C LYS A 69 -2.61 7.11 -9.56
N ALA A 70 -2.50 8.21 -8.80
CA ALA A 70 -1.70 8.25 -7.57
C ALA A 70 -2.23 7.28 -6.49
N LEU A 71 -3.55 7.16 -6.32
CA LEU A 71 -4.14 6.17 -5.41
C LEU A 71 -3.87 4.73 -5.86
N THR A 72 -4.04 4.46 -7.16
CA THR A 72 -3.74 3.14 -7.75
C THR A 72 -2.25 2.78 -7.63
N GLN A 73 -1.34 3.73 -7.86
CA GLN A 73 0.10 3.48 -7.72
C GLN A 73 0.48 3.29 -6.25
N GLY A 74 -0.01 4.14 -5.34
CA GLY A 74 0.21 3.99 -3.90
C GLY A 74 -0.29 2.65 -3.34
N LEU A 75 -1.34 2.05 -3.91
CA LEU A 75 -1.72 0.67 -3.58
C LEU A 75 -0.67 -0.35 -3.99
N LYS A 76 -0.20 -0.28 -5.24
CA LYS A 76 0.81 -1.20 -5.78
C LYS A 76 2.12 -1.09 -5.00
N ASP A 77 2.51 0.14 -4.68
CA ASP A 77 3.65 0.45 -3.81
C ASP A 77 3.45 -0.17 -2.41
N ALA A 78 2.28 0.01 -1.78
CA ALA A 78 1.96 -0.60 -0.47
C ALA A 78 2.02 -2.14 -0.50
N VAL A 79 1.43 -2.75 -1.53
CA VAL A 79 1.42 -4.21 -1.74
C VAL A 79 2.84 -4.73 -1.94
N GLU A 80 3.68 -4.04 -2.69
CA GLU A 80 5.09 -4.43 -2.90
C GLU A 80 5.92 -4.31 -1.61
N ILE A 81 5.75 -3.23 -0.84
CA ILE A 81 6.36 -3.07 0.50
C ILE A 81 6.00 -4.26 1.39
N ALA A 82 4.72 -4.63 1.45
CA ALA A 82 4.23 -5.74 2.25
C ALA A 82 4.68 -7.11 1.73
N LYS A 83 4.72 -7.32 0.41
CA LYS A 83 5.21 -8.55 -0.26
C LYS A 83 6.69 -8.78 0.05
N VAL A 84 7.52 -7.76 -0.15
CA VAL A 84 8.95 -7.81 0.19
C VAL A 84 9.16 -8.01 1.69
N THR A 85 8.30 -7.43 2.54
CA THR A 85 8.37 -7.66 3.99
C THR A 85 8.07 -9.12 4.34
N LEU A 86 6.97 -9.66 3.83
CA LEU A 86 6.53 -11.04 4.07
C LEU A 86 7.54 -12.09 3.57
N ASP A 87 8.10 -11.87 2.39
CA ASP A 87 9.14 -12.74 1.78
C ASP A 87 10.46 -12.81 2.58
N LYS A 88 10.71 -11.82 3.45
CA LYS A 88 12.05 -11.54 3.97
C LYS A 88 12.10 -11.50 5.50
N MET A 89 10.98 -11.30 6.19
CA MET A 89 10.92 -11.25 7.66
C MET A 89 11.50 -12.49 8.36
N ASP A 90 11.46 -13.66 7.70
CA ASP A 90 12.06 -14.93 8.18
C ASP A 90 13.59 -14.99 8.11
N LYS A 91 14.27 -14.05 7.44
CA LYS A 91 15.72 -14.12 7.23
C LYS A 91 16.47 -13.67 8.48
N ASP A 92 17.58 -14.35 8.79
CA ASP A 92 18.45 -14.08 9.95
C ASP A 92 18.76 -12.58 10.16
N ARG A 93 18.91 -11.81 9.08
CA ARG A 93 19.20 -10.35 9.12
C ARG A 93 18.03 -9.46 9.61
N HIS A 94 16.83 -10.03 9.74
CA HIS A 94 15.58 -9.34 10.07
C HIS A 94 14.88 -9.91 11.31
N ALA A 95 15.37 -11.03 11.86
CA ALA A 95 14.72 -11.76 12.95
C ALA A 95 14.61 -10.94 14.26
N ASP A 96 15.50 -9.99 14.49
CA ASP A 96 15.44 -9.06 15.62
C ASP A 96 14.37 -7.97 15.47
N LYS A 97 14.03 -7.60 14.21
CA LYS A 97 13.23 -6.41 13.92
C LYS A 97 11.79 -6.51 14.44
N ILE A 98 11.20 -7.72 14.55
CA ILE A 98 9.89 -7.91 15.21
C ILE A 98 9.95 -7.42 16.66
N LYS A 99 10.93 -7.91 17.44
CA LYS A 99 11.13 -7.49 18.83
C LYS A 99 11.51 -6.01 18.94
N ALA A 100 12.28 -5.51 17.99
CA ALA A 100 12.70 -4.11 17.96
C ALA A 100 11.51 -3.16 17.75
N TRP A 101 10.57 -3.47 16.85
CA TRP A 101 9.42 -2.60 16.55
C TRP A 101 8.20 -2.85 17.43
N PHE A 102 7.84 -4.10 17.69
CA PHE A 102 6.61 -4.47 18.42
C PHE A 102 6.83 -4.77 19.91
N GLY A 103 8.08 -4.96 20.35
CA GLY A 103 8.41 -5.38 21.71
C GLY A 103 8.33 -6.90 21.90
N GLU A 104 8.27 -7.34 23.15
CA GLU A 104 8.09 -8.76 23.50
C GLU A 104 6.61 -9.13 23.57
N GLY A 105 6.25 -10.31 23.07
CA GLY A 105 4.91 -10.88 23.14
C GLY A 105 4.83 -12.22 22.42
N ASP A 106 4.02 -13.13 22.98
CA ASP A 106 3.84 -14.48 22.44
C ASP A 106 3.15 -14.43 21.07
N GLY A 107 3.67 -15.18 20.09
CA GLY A 107 3.09 -15.29 18.74
C GLY A 107 3.17 -14.01 17.89
N TYR A 108 3.86 -12.96 18.33
CA TYR A 108 3.93 -11.69 17.59
C TYR A 108 4.47 -11.84 16.16
N TYR A 109 5.42 -12.76 15.96
CA TYR A 109 5.95 -13.04 14.63
C TYR A 109 4.83 -13.55 13.69
N GLU A 110 4.09 -14.56 14.12
CA GLU A 110 3.02 -15.21 13.35
C GLU A 110 1.84 -14.26 13.11
N LEU A 111 1.49 -13.46 14.12
CA LEU A 111 0.43 -12.44 14.03
C LEU A 111 0.80 -11.34 13.03
N VAL A 112 2.03 -10.81 13.07
CA VAL A 112 2.51 -9.82 12.09
C VAL A 112 2.62 -10.43 10.69
N GLN A 113 3.10 -11.66 10.57
CA GLN A 113 3.12 -12.39 9.30
C GLN A 113 1.70 -12.54 8.73
N GLN A 114 0.71 -12.85 9.58
CA GLN A 114 -0.68 -13.00 9.16
C GLN A 114 -1.32 -11.66 8.75
N VAL A 115 -0.99 -10.53 9.40
CA VAL A 115 -1.42 -9.19 8.94
C VAL A 115 -0.93 -8.93 7.51
N PHE A 116 0.36 -9.18 7.23
CA PHE A 116 0.89 -9.00 5.87
C PHE A 116 0.29 -10.00 4.87
N ARG A 117 0.06 -11.26 5.25
CA ARG A 117 -0.68 -12.22 4.40
C ARG A 117 -2.11 -11.78 4.07
N ASN A 118 -2.84 -11.25 5.06
CA ASN A 118 -4.20 -10.76 4.85
C ASN A 118 -4.26 -9.54 3.91
N PHE A 119 -3.20 -8.75 3.85
CA PHE A 119 -3.08 -7.61 2.94
C PHE A 119 -2.56 -8.02 1.55
N VAL A 120 -1.55 -8.88 1.49
CA VAL A 120 -0.90 -9.31 0.24
C VAL A 120 -1.75 -10.34 -0.52
N GLY A 121 -2.30 -11.37 0.14
CA GLY A 121 -3.01 -12.47 -0.51
C GLY A 121 -2.08 -13.33 -1.40
N ASP A 122 -2.66 -14.00 -2.40
CA ASP A 122 -1.91 -14.85 -3.34
C ASP A 122 -1.01 -14.02 -4.29
N ASN A 123 -1.43 -12.79 -4.61
CA ASN A 123 -0.61 -11.70 -5.19
C ASN A 123 0.22 -11.98 -6.45
N ASP A 124 -0.29 -12.79 -7.37
CA ASP A 124 0.32 -13.04 -8.69
C ASP A 124 0.40 -11.78 -9.58
N ASP A 125 -0.43 -10.76 -9.31
CA ASP A 125 -0.63 -9.56 -10.14
C ASP A 125 -0.15 -8.24 -9.50
N HIS A 126 0.40 -8.29 -8.28
CA HIS A 126 0.77 -7.12 -7.46
C HIS A 126 -0.41 -6.20 -7.08
N GLU A 127 -1.67 -6.68 -7.14
CA GLU A 127 -2.85 -5.90 -6.74
C GLU A 127 -3.28 -6.14 -5.27
N GLY A 128 -2.69 -7.13 -4.60
CA GLY A 128 -2.96 -7.48 -3.20
C GLY A 128 -4.09 -8.51 -3.04
N ALA A 129 -4.60 -8.63 -1.81
CA ALA A 129 -5.66 -9.60 -1.50
C ALA A 129 -7.04 -9.15 -2.02
N ASP A 130 -7.86 -10.09 -2.51
CA ASP A 130 -9.22 -9.81 -3.01
C ASP A 130 -10.12 -9.06 -2.00
N VAL A 131 -9.83 -9.17 -0.70
CA VAL A 131 -10.56 -8.43 0.34
C VAL A 131 -10.38 -6.91 0.23
N LEU A 132 -9.26 -6.42 -0.32
CA LEU A 132 -8.96 -4.99 -0.46
C LEU A 132 -9.93 -4.29 -1.44
N GLY A 133 -10.37 -4.98 -2.48
CA GLY A 133 -11.35 -4.49 -3.46
C GLY A 133 -12.71 -4.08 -2.89
N ASN A 134 -13.01 -4.49 -1.65
CA ASN A 134 -14.23 -4.09 -0.94
C ASN A 134 -14.15 -2.67 -0.36
N VAL A 135 -12.93 -2.12 -0.18
CA VAL A 135 -12.72 -0.77 0.36
C VAL A 135 -13.03 0.27 -0.72
N ILE A 136 -13.77 1.32 -0.36
CA ILE A 136 -14.12 2.42 -1.27
C ILE A 136 -13.35 3.68 -0.86
N VAL A 137 -12.58 4.25 -1.78
CA VAL A 137 -12.01 5.60 -1.59
C VAL A 137 -13.02 6.63 -2.05
N HIS A 138 -13.42 7.49 -1.11
CA HIS A 138 -14.40 8.54 -1.31
C HIS A 138 -13.73 9.86 -1.66
N GLN A 139 -14.33 10.62 -2.57
CA GLN A 139 -13.85 11.96 -2.95
C GLN A 139 -14.11 13.02 -1.87
N ASP A 140 -15.19 12.85 -1.09
CA ASP A 140 -15.59 13.76 -0.03
C ASP A 140 -14.94 13.39 1.32
N ASP A 141 -14.57 14.40 2.10
CA ASP A 141 -14.12 14.25 3.49
C ASP A 141 -15.34 14.03 4.40
N TYR A 142 -15.75 12.77 4.51
CA TYR A 142 -16.98 12.33 5.19
C TYR A 142 -16.80 12.05 6.69
N ASN A 143 -15.61 12.23 7.26
CA ASN A 143 -15.35 12.04 8.68
C ASN A 143 -15.11 13.38 9.38
N ASN A 144 -16.08 13.80 10.20
CA ASN A 144 -15.90 14.95 11.08
C ASN A 144 -15.14 14.55 12.35
N ASP A 145 -14.07 15.27 12.66
CA ASP A 145 -13.35 15.20 13.94
C ASP A 145 -13.26 16.61 14.54
N LEU A 146 -13.35 16.72 15.87
CA LEU A 146 -13.45 17.99 16.60
C LEU A 146 -14.51 18.98 16.06
N GLY A 147 -15.54 18.49 15.37
CA GLY A 147 -16.59 19.30 14.75
C GLY A 147 -16.25 19.90 13.38
N SER A 148 -15.15 19.49 12.74
CA SER A 148 -14.74 19.92 11.39
C SER A 148 -14.38 18.71 10.50
N PRO A 149 -14.44 18.81 9.17
CA PRO A 149 -13.95 17.77 8.26
C PRO A 149 -12.46 17.48 8.52
N PHE A 150 -12.07 16.21 8.60
CA PHE A 150 -10.74 15.77 9.05
C PHE A 150 -9.57 16.44 8.31
N CYS A 151 -9.65 16.57 6.99
CA CYS A 151 -8.62 17.16 6.15
C CYS A 151 -8.49 18.68 6.34
N SER A 152 -9.51 19.34 6.90
CA SER A 152 -9.48 20.77 7.25
C SER A 152 -8.82 21.06 8.60
N ILE A 153 -8.64 20.03 9.45
CA ILE A 153 -8.10 20.19 10.81
C ILE A 153 -6.61 20.51 10.75
N VAL A 154 -6.26 21.66 11.31
CA VAL A 154 -4.88 22.04 11.62
C VAL A 154 -4.64 21.80 13.10
N LYS A 155 -3.78 20.84 13.43
CA LYS A 155 -3.36 20.56 14.81
C LYS A 155 -2.55 21.74 15.39
N PRO A 156 -2.41 21.87 16.73
CA PRO A 156 -1.67 22.98 17.34
C PRO A 156 -0.20 23.10 16.91
N ASP A 157 0.40 22.02 16.40
CA ASP A 157 1.75 21.98 15.83
C ASP A 157 1.78 22.25 14.30
N GLY A 158 0.68 22.76 13.74
CA GLY A 158 0.52 23.06 12.31
C GLY A 158 0.26 21.84 11.43
N LYS A 159 0.31 20.60 11.96
CA LYS A 159 0.16 19.38 11.15
C LYS A 159 -1.30 19.19 10.73
N ARG A 160 -1.49 18.74 9.49
CA ARG A 160 -2.77 18.30 8.93
C ARG A 160 -2.80 16.79 8.72
N GLY A 161 -4.01 16.22 8.70
CA GLY A 161 -4.26 14.84 8.28
C GLY A 161 -3.74 14.54 6.88
N THR A 162 -3.54 13.25 6.56
CA THR A 162 -3.12 12.79 5.22
C THR A 162 -4.19 11.88 4.61
N ALA A 163 -4.66 10.91 5.38
CA ALA A 163 -5.75 10.03 5.01
C ALA A 163 -6.47 9.55 6.29
N TYR A 164 -7.55 8.80 6.12
CA TYR A 164 -8.16 8.00 7.18
C TYR A 164 -8.93 6.80 6.61
N TYR A 165 -8.99 5.71 7.37
CA TYR A 165 -9.96 4.62 7.22
C TYR A 165 -11.18 4.84 8.13
N LYS A 166 -12.37 4.86 7.53
CA LYS A 166 -13.65 4.96 8.27
C LYS A 166 -14.78 4.33 7.49
N LYS A 167 -15.66 3.59 8.15
CA LYS A 167 -16.86 3.08 7.47
C LYS A 167 -17.79 4.22 7.03
N LYS A 168 -18.27 4.16 5.79
CA LYS A 168 -19.34 5.02 5.24
C LYS A 168 -20.52 4.12 4.89
N ASP A 169 -21.73 4.46 5.35
CA ASP A 169 -22.96 3.69 5.11
C ASP A 169 -22.81 2.18 5.39
N GLY A 170 -22.09 1.83 6.45
CA GLY A 170 -21.79 0.45 6.87
C GLY A 170 -20.67 -0.26 6.09
N LYS A 171 -20.25 0.27 4.94
CA LYS A 171 -19.18 -0.27 4.08
C LYS A 171 -17.80 0.22 4.53
N PRO A 172 -16.72 -0.55 4.32
CA PRO A 172 -15.37 -0.08 4.57
C PRO A 172 -15.02 1.02 3.57
N GLY A 173 -14.50 2.14 4.06
CA GLY A 173 -14.15 3.29 3.24
C GLY A 173 -12.88 3.95 3.70
N MET A 174 -12.25 4.68 2.80
CA MET A 174 -11.09 5.54 3.05
C MET A 174 -11.29 6.90 2.38
N HIS A 175 -10.53 7.88 2.84
CA HIS A 175 -10.39 9.17 2.17
C HIS A 175 -8.93 9.64 2.27
N PHE A 176 -8.46 10.32 1.23
CA PHE A 176 -7.09 10.84 1.13
C PHE A 176 -7.14 12.34 0.88
N CYS A 177 -6.62 13.11 1.84
CA CYS A 177 -6.54 14.57 1.80
C CYS A 177 -5.57 15.04 0.71
N ASP A 178 -5.62 16.32 0.33
CA ASP A 178 -4.71 16.89 -0.69
C ASP A 178 -3.21 16.63 -0.38
N ARG A 179 -2.83 16.64 0.89
CA ARG A 179 -1.48 16.33 1.39
C ARG A 179 -0.97 14.92 1.04
N TYR A 180 -1.84 13.97 0.69
CA TYR A 180 -1.41 12.67 0.17
C TYR A 180 -0.78 12.82 -1.23
N TYR A 181 -1.36 13.66 -2.09
CA TYR A 181 -0.93 13.81 -3.49
C TYR A 181 0.30 14.72 -3.65
N GLU A 182 0.74 15.38 -2.56
CA GLU A 182 2.03 16.09 -2.47
C GLU A 182 3.23 15.15 -2.31
N ARG A 183 2.99 13.86 -2.06
CA ARG A 183 3.99 12.83 -1.75
C ARG A 183 4.45 12.10 -3.00
N GLN A 184 5.62 11.48 -2.91
CA GLN A 184 6.22 10.69 -3.98
C GLN A 184 5.59 9.30 -4.11
N ASP A 185 5.52 8.78 -5.33
CA ASP A 185 5.36 7.35 -5.63
C ASP A 185 6.72 6.62 -5.52
N ALA A 186 6.73 5.30 -5.72
CA ALA A 186 7.97 4.52 -5.62
C ALA A 186 9.04 4.92 -6.65
N GLU A 187 8.67 5.36 -7.86
CA GLU A 187 9.63 5.77 -8.89
C GLU A 187 10.41 7.02 -8.45
N ALA A 188 9.70 8.06 -8.00
CA ALA A 188 10.32 9.28 -7.51
C ALA A 188 11.02 9.11 -6.15
N TYR A 189 10.49 8.25 -5.28
CA TYR A 189 11.01 8.02 -3.92
C TYR A 189 12.33 7.23 -3.90
N LEU A 190 12.46 6.23 -4.79
CA LEU A 190 13.62 5.33 -4.85
C LEU A 190 14.68 5.77 -5.87
N ALA A 191 14.47 6.92 -6.52
CA ALA A 191 15.37 7.53 -7.49
C ALA A 191 16.82 7.60 -6.98
N ASP A 192 17.77 7.59 -7.93
CA ASP A 192 19.21 7.65 -7.67
C ASP A 192 19.72 6.61 -6.65
N LYS A 193 19.09 5.42 -6.66
CA LYS A 193 19.39 4.30 -5.74
C LYS A 193 19.20 4.68 -4.27
N CYS A 194 18.04 5.28 -3.96
CA CYS A 194 17.68 5.74 -2.62
C CYS A 194 18.63 6.79 -2.01
N SER A 195 19.38 7.56 -2.82
CA SER A 195 20.36 8.53 -2.30
C SER A 195 19.72 9.66 -1.49
N GLY A 196 18.45 9.98 -1.75
CA GLY A 196 17.65 10.96 -0.99
C GLY A 196 17.11 10.43 0.34
N ILE A 197 17.23 9.12 0.62
CA ILE A 197 16.78 8.52 1.87
C ILE A 197 17.95 8.51 2.86
N PRO A 198 17.80 9.00 4.10
CA PRO A 198 18.87 8.93 5.12
C PRO A 198 19.16 7.49 5.56
N THR A 199 20.30 7.27 6.22
CA THR A 199 20.68 5.95 6.75
C THR A 199 19.93 5.56 8.02
N LYS A 200 19.22 6.50 8.65
CA LYS A 200 18.34 6.26 9.80
C LYS A 200 16.90 6.37 9.33
N LEU A 201 16.01 5.52 9.82
CA LEU A 201 14.59 5.64 9.53
C LEU A 201 13.98 6.81 10.32
N ASP A 202 13.19 7.65 9.66
CA ASP A 202 12.53 8.81 10.27
C ASP A 202 11.16 9.09 9.65
N THR A 203 10.42 9.98 10.28
CA THR A 203 9.03 10.32 9.92
C THR A 203 8.96 11.18 8.65
N ASP A 204 9.94 12.04 8.39
CA ASP A 204 9.94 12.96 7.25
C ASP A 204 10.20 12.22 5.93
N HIS A 205 11.19 11.33 5.89
CA HIS A 205 11.56 10.59 4.68
C HIS A 205 10.78 9.29 4.45
N ILE A 206 9.91 8.88 5.38
CA ILE A 206 9.05 7.70 5.22
C ILE A 206 7.59 8.12 5.34
N GLY A 207 7.13 8.36 6.58
CA GLY A 207 5.72 8.61 6.91
C GLY A 207 5.16 9.94 6.38
N ARG A 208 6.00 10.84 5.85
CA ARG A 208 5.60 12.12 5.24
C ARG A 208 6.01 12.27 3.76
N ALA A 209 6.88 11.41 3.22
CA ALA A 209 7.39 11.51 1.84
C ALA A 209 6.74 10.53 0.84
N PHE A 210 6.36 9.33 1.28
CA PHE A 210 6.03 8.22 0.36
C PHE A 210 4.55 7.81 0.42
N GLN A 211 3.88 7.76 -0.74
CA GLN A 211 2.46 7.42 -0.88
C GLN A 211 2.15 5.98 -0.41
N GLY A 212 2.97 5.00 -0.82
CA GLY A 212 2.77 3.58 -0.45
C GLY A 212 2.77 3.34 1.06
N ALA A 213 3.58 4.09 1.82
CA ALA A 213 3.60 4.03 3.27
C ALA A 213 2.27 4.49 3.91
N ASN A 214 1.56 5.46 3.32
CA ASN A 214 0.24 5.89 3.82
C ASN A 214 -0.86 4.91 3.46
N VAL A 215 -0.87 4.40 2.22
CA VAL A 215 -1.87 3.41 1.84
C VAL A 215 -1.73 2.17 2.74
N LEU A 216 -0.49 1.72 3.00
CA LEU A 216 -0.21 0.65 3.97
C LEU A 216 -0.74 0.97 5.38
N HIS A 217 -0.51 2.18 5.90
CA HIS A 217 -1.04 2.64 7.19
C HIS A 217 -2.57 2.45 7.27
N GLU A 218 -3.31 3.04 6.33
CA GLU A 218 -4.77 3.00 6.35
C GLU A 218 -5.33 1.58 6.25
N PHE A 219 -4.65 0.70 5.50
CA PHE A 219 -5.06 -0.70 5.40
C PHE A 219 -4.84 -1.51 6.67
N MET A 220 -3.93 -1.12 7.56
CA MET A 220 -3.82 -1.79 8.87
C MET A 220 -5.12 -1.62 9.69
N HIS A 221 -5.81 -0.48 9.54
CA HIS A 221 -7.11 -0.26 10.19
C HIS A 221 -8.27 -1.06 9.56
N TYR A 222 -8.11 -1.61 8.34
CA TYR A 222 -9.15 -2.43 7.73
C TYR A 222 -9.29 -3.75 8.50
N PRO A 223 -10.48 -4.11 9.05
CA PRO A 223 -10.60 -5.27 9.93
C PRO A 223 -10.19 -6.61 9.29
N LYS A 224 -10.37 -6.76 7.97
CA LYS A 224 -9.94 -7.96 7.24
C LYS A 224 -8.43 -8.13 7.18
N VAL A 225 -7.67 -7.05 7.39
CA VAL A 225 -6.21 -7.07 7.47
C VAL A 225 -5.77 -7.22 8.92
N GLY A 226 -6.08 -6.23 9.76
CA GLY A 226 -5.55 -6.13 11.13
C GLY A 226 -6.30 -6.96 12.18
N LEU A 227 -7.63 -6.83 12.26
CA LEU A 227 -8.46 -7.48 13.29
C LEU A 227 -8.46 -9.00 13.15
N GLU A 228 -8.59 -9.52 11.93
CA GLU A 228 -8.67 -10.98 11.70
C GLU A 228 -7.35 -11.71 11.96
N ALA A 229 -6.22 -11.02 11.92
CA ALA A 229 -4.92 -11.56 12.35
C ALA A 229 -4.72 -11.42 13.87
N THR A 230 -4.84 -10.19 14.40
CA THR A 230 -4.42 -9.88 15.79
C THR A 230 -5.52 -10.10 16.85
N GLY A 231 -6.76 -10.35 16.44
CA GLY A 231 -7.92 -10.49 17.33
C GLY A 231 -8.44 -9.17 17.93
N LYS A 232 -7.76 -8.04 17.69
CA LYS A 232 -8.14 -6.69 18.15
C LYS A 232 -7.96 -5.66 17.04
N GLN A 233 -8.69 -4.55 17.13
CA GLN A 233 -8.64 -3.52 16.09
C GLN A 233 -7.30 -2.77 16.13
N ILE A 234 -6.54 -2.80 15.04
CA ILE A 234 -5.37 -1.93 14.87
C ILE A 234 -5.84 -0.47 14.78
N THR A 235 -5.18 0.40 15.53
CA THR A 235 -5.54 1.79 15.80
C THR A 235 -4.28 2.66 15.90
N ASP A 236 -4.42 3.92 16.27
CA ASP A 236 -3.34 4.89 16.38
C ASP A 236 -2.93 5.11 17.83
N ILE A 237 -1.89 4.41 18.25
CA ILE A 237 -1.31 4.43 19.60
C ILE A 237 -0.14 5.43 19.65
N ALA A 238 0.68 5.44 18.60
CA ALA A 238 1.84 6.30 18.40
C ALA A 238 2.02 6.61 16.92
N TYR A 239 2.45 7.84 16.60
CA TYR A 239 2.73 8.30 15.23
C TYR A 239 4.17 8.75 15.07
N GLY A 240 4.78 8.44 13.92
CA GLY A 240 6.18 8.78 13.61
C GLY A 240 7.18 7.73 14.10
N ALA A 241 8.32 7.62 13.42
CA ALA A 241 9.23 6.48 13.54
C ALA A 241 9.76 6.33 14.99
N TRP A 242 10.28 7.42 15.57
CA TRP A 242 10.76 7.43 16.95
C TRP A 242 9.67 7.04 17.96
N ASN A 243 8.48 7.63 17.86
CA ASN A 243 7.43 7.37 18.84
C ASN A 243 6.95 5.91 18.75
N CYS A 244 6.85 5.34 17.55
CA CYS A 244 6.48 3.94 17.38
C CYS A 244 7.56 3.00 17.92
N TYR A 245 8.83 3.27 17.60
CA TYR A 245 9.97 2.50 18.11
C TYR A 245 10.10 2.59 19.64
N ASN A 246 9.93 3.77 20.22
CA ASN A 246 10.12 4.01 21.65
C ASN A 246 8.85 3.76 22.50
N ALA A 247 7.68 3.53 21.91
CA ALA A 247 6.43 3.35 22.65
C ALA A 247 6.46 2.19 23.68
N LYS A 248 7.31 1.17 23.47
CA LYS A 248 7.57 0.09 24.44
C LYS A 248 8.29 0.56 25.72
N ASN A 249 8.98 1.70 25.66
CA ASN A 249 9.72 2.30 26.76
C ASN A 249 9.00 3.52 27.37
N ASP A 250 7.95 4.04 26.73
CA ASP A 250 7.23 5.23 27.17
C ASP A 250 6.09 4.87 28.15
N ASP A 251 6.19 5.31 29.40
CA ASP A 251 5.22 4.99 30.45
C ASP A 251 3.82 5.56 30.17
N ALA A 252 3.72 6.73 29.53
CA ALA A 252 2.43 7.33 29.18
C ALA A 252 1.78 6.58 28.00
N VAL A 253 2.57 6.11 27.03
CA VAL A 253 2.04 5.26 25.95
C VAL A 253 1.61 3.90 26.49
N LYS A 254 2.41 3.26 27.36
CA LYS A 254 2.06 1.99 28.02
C LYS A 254 0.77 2.09 28.83
N ALA A 255 0.60 3.12 29.65
CA ALA A 255 -0.62 3.31 30.45
C ALA A 255 -1.88 3.43 29.56
N ARG A 256 -1.81 4.17 28.45
CA ARG A 256 -2.93 4.30 27.49
C ARG A 256 -3.20 2.99 26.72
N MET A 257 -2.16 2.18 26.49
CA MET A 257 -2.33 0.84 25.91
C MET A 257 -3.05 -0.09 26.91
N GLU A 258 -2.60 -0.12 28.16
CA GLU A 258 -3.19 -0.94 29.23
C GLU A 258 -4.67 -0.60 29.47
N GLU A 259 -5.00 0.69 29.61
CA GLU A 259 -6.38 1.19 29.76
C GLU A 259 -7.31 0.67 28.66
N LYS A 260 -6.82 0.58 27.42
CA LYS A 260 -7.57 0.14 26.24
C LYS A 260 -7.42 -1.35 25.94
N ASN A 261 -6.67 -2.11 26.75
CA ASN A 261 -6.29 -3.49 26.48
C ASN A 261 -5.62 -3.65 25.09
N LEU A 262 -4.69 -2.76 24.76
CA LEU A 262 -3.91 -2.72 23.52
C LEU A 262 -2.42 -3.00 23.79
N GLN A 263 -1.67 -3.15 22.71
CA GLN A 263 -0.23 -3.46 22.64
C GLN A 263 0.29 -2.88 21.31
N LEU A 264 1.62 -2.79 21.08
CA LEU A 264 2.17 -2.19 19.85
C LEU A 264 1.82 -2.95 18.57
N ILE A 265 1.50 -4.25 18.65
CA ILE A 265 0.95 -5.03 17.53
C ILE A 265 -0.45 -4.53 17.08
N HIS A 266 -1.04 -3.59 17.82
CA HIS A 266 -2.28 -2.89 17.47
C HIS A 266 -2.04 -1.42 17.07
N ASN A 267 -0.80 -1.02 16.73
CA ASN A 267 -0.48 0.32 16.21
C ASN A 267 -0.20 0.31 14.70
N ALA A 268 -0.94 1.08 13.90
CA ALA A 268 -0.80 1.07 12.44
C ALA A 268 0.59 1.51 11.95
N ASP A 269 1.10 2.64 12.42
CA ASP A 269 2.43 3.15 12.03
C ASP A 269 3.56 2.15 12.36
N THR A 270 3.42 1.31 13.40
CA THR A 270 4.46 0.32 13.73
C THR A 270 4.65 -0.71 12.61
N TYR A 271 3.57 -1.13 11.94
CA TYR A 271 3.68 -1.99 10.75
C TYR A 271 4.34 -1.27 9.58
N VAL A 272 4.03 0.03 9.38
CA VAL A 272 4.62 0.84 8.31
C VAL A 272 6.13 0.94 8.50
N TYR A 273 6.61 1.35 9.68
CA TYR A 273 8.05 1.48 9.90
C TYR A 273 8.77 0.13 9.95
N TYR A 274 8.14 -0.93 10.46
CA TYR A 274 8.66 -2.30 10.38
C TYR A 274 8.85 -2.75 8.92
N ALA A 275 7.81 -2.61 8.09
CA ALA A 275 7.83 -3.01 6.70
C ALA A 275 8.80 -2.16 5.87
N MET A 276 8.80 -0.84 6.08
CA MET A 276 9.72 0.08 5.40
C MET A 276 11.19 -0.18 5.79
N HIS A 277 11.48 -0.58 7.03
CA HIS A 277 12.82 -1.02 7.43
C HIS A 277 13.28 -2.19 6.55
N ILE A 278 12.47 -3.24 6.43
CA ILE A 278 12.81 -4.45 5.67
C ILE A 278 12.87 -4.16 4.16
N TYR A 279 11.89 -3.42 3.64
CA TYR A 279 11.77 -3.04 2.23
C TYR A 279 12.97 -2.22 1.76
N LEU A 280 13.31 -1.14 2.47
CA LEU A 280 14.43 -0.27 2.11
C LEU A 280 15.77 -1.01 2.23
N GLU A 281 15.96 -1.88 3.23
CA GLU A 281 17.16 -2.72 3.32
C GLU A 281 17.30 -3.71 2.16
N HIS A 282 16.22 -4.01 1.43
CA HIS A 282 16.25 -4.88 0.25
C HIS A 282 16.39 -4.10 -1.06
N VAL A 283 15.63 -3.02 -1.22
CA VAL A 283 15.60 -2.24 -2.47
C VAL A 283 16.82 -1.33 -2.62
N CYS A 284 17.31 -0.78 -1.51
CA CYS A 284 18.46 0.12 -1.49
C CYS A 284 19.81 -0.59 -1.21
N ASP A 285 19.79 -1.92 -1.03
CA ASP A 285 20.95 -2.79 -0.76
C ASP A 285 21.93 -2.27 0.32
N ARG A 286 21.39 -1.76 1.43
CA ARG A 286 22.15 -1.24 2.59
C ARG A 286 21.35 -1.40 3.88
N THR A 287 22.01 -1.43 5.04
CA THR A 287 21.35 -1.42 6.36
C THR A 287 20.83 -0.04 6.73
N PHE A 288 19.80 0.02 7.58
CA PHE A 288 19.29 1.27 8.14
C PHE A 288 19.29 1.25 9.68
N ASP A 289 19.64 2.38 10.28
CA ASP A 289 19.59 2.58 11.73
C ASP A 289 18.15 2.78 12.21
N TYR A 290 17.86 2.30 13.42
CA TYR A 290 16.61 2.58 14.12
C TYR A 290 16.47 4.08 14.44
N PRO A 291 15.24 4.64 14.47
CA PRO A 291 15.01 6.04 14.82
C PRO A 291 15.49 6.36 16.24
N ASP A 292 15.85 7.61 16.47
CA ASP A 292 16.20 8.16 17.78
C ASP A 292 15.37 9.41 18.11
N SER A 293 15.59 9.97 19.31
CA SER A 293 14.79 11.08 19.85
C SER A 293 14.93 12.41 19.11
N THR A 294 15.68 12.46 18.01
CA THR A 294 15.77 13.62 17.09
C THR A 294 14.65 13.65 16.04
N ASP A 295 13.95 12.54 15.80
CA ASP A 295 12.77 12.42 14.91
C ASP A 295 11.47 12.75 15.68
N LYS A 296 11.19 14.04 15.91
CA LYS A 296 9.98 14.51 16.65
C LYS A 296 9.17 15.57 15.90
#